data_AF-A0A015JQL8-F1
#
_entry.id   AF-A0A015JQL8-F1
#
_cell.length_a   1.000
_cell.length_b   1.000
_cell.length_c   1.000
_cell.angle_alpha   90.00
_cell.angle_beta   90.00
_cell.angle_gamma   90.00
#
_symmetry.space_group_name_H-M   'P 1'
#
loop_
_entity.id
_entity.type
_entity.pdbx_description
1 polymer ?
#
loop_
_entity_poly.entity_id
_entity_poly.type
_entity_poly.pdbx_seq_one_letter_code
_entity_poly.pdbx_strand_id
1 'polypeptide(L)'
;MSVAQDHFAAKWVGASGGEIPPNSFLEGDYAIGRGHFKDGLHIGYVDKGREGLVIGWGGKEEFLREYEVLTGDKSHFHWVEW
;
A
#
# COMPACT_ATOMS: atom_id res chain seq x y z
N MET A 1 1.17 -9.40 -18.20
CA MET A 1 1.73 -8.40 -17.26
C MET A 1 1.76 -9.04 -15.89
N SER A 2 2.94 -9.19 -15.30
CA SER A 2 3.07 -9.66 -13.92
C SER A 2 2.65 -8.51 -13.00
N VAL A 3 1.43 -8.56 -12.50
CA VAL A 3 1.05 -7.80 -11.30
C VAL A 3 1.97 -8.28 -10.16
N ALA A 4 2.37 -7.41 -9.23
CA ALA A 4 3.30 -7.75 -8.14
C ALA A 4 2.97 -9.14 -7.55
N GLN A 5 3.86 -10.10 -7.82
CA GLN A 5 3.65 -11.51 -7.49
C GLN A 5 3.48 -11.70 -5.99
N ASP A 6 2.72 -12.72 -5.61
CA ASP A 6 2.73 -13.24 -4.25
C ASP A 6 4.17 -13.62 -3.89
N HIS A 7 4.67 -13.07 -2.79
CA HIS A 7 5.98 -13.42 -2.25
C HIS A 7 5.76 -14.26 -0.99
N PHE A 8 6.57 -15.29 -0.75
CA PHE A 8 6.37 -16.16 0.42
C PHE A 8 6.42 -15.37 1.76
N ALA A 9 7.16 -14.26 1.79
CA ALA A 9 7.30 -13.39 2.95
C ALA A 9 6.40 -12.15 2.94
N ALA A 10 5.63 -11.88 1.87
CA ALA A 10 4.77 -10.70 1.79
C ALA A 10 3.51 -10.90 0.95
N LYS A 11 2.42 -10.32 1.42
CA LYS A 11 1.10 -10.40 0.77
C LYS A 11 0.34 -9.08 0.89
N TRP A 12 -0.60 -8.90 -0.02
CA TRP A 12 -1.55 -7.81 -0.01
C TRP A 12 -2.79 -8.22 0.77
N VAL A 13 -3.21 -7.36 1.70
CA VAL A 13 -4.38 -7.60 2.57
C VAL A 13 -5.36 -6.46 2.35
N GLY A 14 -6.59 -6.79 1.95
CA GLY A 14 -7.66 -5.80 1.79
C GLY A 14 -7.94 -5.06 3.09
N ALA A 15 -8.14 -3.75 3.00
CA ALA A 15 -8.39 -2.84 4.11
C ALA A 15 -9.24 -1.65 3.63
N SER A 16 -9.76 -0.88 4.57
CA SER A 16 -10.52 0.33 4.26
C SER A 16 -10.51 1.35 5.40
N GLY A 17 -10.88 2.60 5.10
CA GLY A 17 -11.16 3.60 6.14
C GLY A 17 -9.97 3.93 7.05
N GLY A 18 -8.74 3.85 6.55
CA GLY A 18 -7.52 4.09 7.32
C GLY A 18 -7.06 2.90 8.15
N GLU A 19 -7.71 1.74 8.02
CA GLU A 19 -7.25 0.51 8.63
C GLU A 19 -5.85 0.16 8.09
N ILE A 20 -4.94 -0.12 9.02
CA ILE A 20 -3.59 -0.61 8.76
C ILE A 20 -3.50 -1.96 9.47
N PRO A 21 -3.54 -3.08 8.74
CA PRO A 21 -3.45 -4.42 9.32
C PRO A 21 -2.13 -4.65 10.08
N PRO A 22 -2.10 -5.58 11.06
CA PRO A 22 -0.85 -5.98 11.72
C PRO A 22 0.20 -6.49 10.72
N ASN A 23 1.48 -6.38 11.09
CA ASN A 23 2.63 -6.77 10.25
C ASN A 23 2.69 -6.06 8.90
N SER A 24 2.03 -4.91 8.76
CA SER A 24 2.15 -4.03 7.62
C SER A 24 3.53 -3.40 7.53
N PHE A 25 3.99 -3.13 6.31
CA PHE A 25 5.19 -2.35 6.04
C PHE A 25 4.93 -0.87 6.36
N LEU A 26 4.84 -0.58 7.65
CA LEU A 26 4.65 0.73 8.26
C LEU A 26 6.01 1.42 8.46
N GLU A 27 6.09 2.69 8.06
CA GLU A 27 7.20 3.59 8.30
C GLU A 27 6.64 4.94 8.77
N GLY A 28 6.96 5.31 10.02
CA GLY A 28 6.28 6.42 10.70
C GLY A 28 4.77 6.14 10.82
N ASP A 29 3.96 7.06 10.32
CA ASP A 29 2.49 6.97 10.34
C ASP A 29 1.88 6.39 9.05
N TYR A 30 2.72 5.97 8.09
CA TYR A 30 2.28 5.58 6.75
C TYR A 30 2.63 4.13 6.44
N ALA A 31 1.68 3.40 5.84
CA ALA A 31 1.90 2.04 5.37
C ALA A 31 1.92 1.98 3.83
N ILE A 32 2.66 1.03 3.27
CA ILE A 32 2.63 0.78 1.82
C ILE A 32 1.26 0.19 1.44
N GLY A 33 0.56 0.84 0.52
CA GLY A 33 -0.73 0.38 0.02
C GLY A 33 -0.85 0.40 -1.49
N ARG A 34 -1.86 -0.31 -2.00
CA ARG A 34 -2.22 -0.30 -3.41
C ARG A 34 -3.73 -0.30 -3.61
N GLY A 35 -4.20 0.24 -4.74
CA GLY A 35 -5.61 0.28 -5.06
C GLY A 35 -5.86 0.43 -6.55
N HIS A 36 -7.04 0.02 -6.98
CA HIS A 36 -7.48 0.18 -8.37
C HIS A 36 -8.02 1.59 -8.60
N PHE A 37 -7.51 2.27 -9.61
CA PHE A 37 -7.99 3.58 -10.03
C PHE A 37 -7.83 3.74 -11.54
N LYS A 38 -8.89 4.18 -12.23
CA LYS A 38 -8.88 4.45 -13.69
C LYS A 38 -8.24 3.32 -14.52
N ASP A 39 -8.71 2.08 -14.30
CA ASP A 39 -8.23 0.86 -14.97
C ASP A 39 -6.76 0.49 -14.70
N GLY A 40 -6.10 1.18 -13.78
CA GLY A 40 -4.75 0.90 -13.31
C GLY A 40 -4.73 0.38 -11.88
N LEU A 41 -3.63 -0.29 -11.52
CA LEU A 41 -3.28 -0.60 -10.13
C LEU A 41 -2.18 0.37 -9.69
N HIS A 42 -2.48 1.15 -8.66
CA HIS A 42 -1.62 2.23 -8.19
C HIS A 42 -1.07 1.89 -6.82
N ILE A 43 0.23 2.11 -6.65
CA ILE A 43 0.89 2.08 -5.33
C ILE A 43 0.86 3.48 -4.74
N GLY A 44 0.74 3.54 -3.42
CA GLY A 44 0.81 4.78 -2.67
C GLY A 44 1.06 4.50 -1.20
N TYR A 45 0.65 5.43 -0.35
CA TYR A 45 0.75 5.30 1.08
C TYR A 45 -0.61 5.40 1.75
N VAL A 46 -0.86 4.54 2.74
CA VAL A 46 -2.06 4.57 3.56
C VAL A 46 -1.82 5.54 4.71
N ASP A 47 -2.70 6.52 4.82
CA ASP A 47 -2.70 7.52 5.87
C ASP A 47 -3.92 7.28 6.77
N LYS A 48 -3.64 6.92 8.03
CA LYS A 48 -4.68 6.66 9.03
C LYS A 48 -5.48 7.93 9.36
N GLY A 49 -4.85 9.10 9.36
CA GLY A 49 -5.51 10.38 9.65
C GLY A 49 -6.39 10.87 8.49
N ARG A 50 -6.04 10.53 7.25
CA ARG A 50 -6.88 10.77 6.07
C ARG A 50 -7.88 9.65 5.79
N GLU A 51 -7.82 8.56 6.55
CA GLU A 51 -8.71 7.40 6.48
C GLU A 51 -8.63 6.61 5.15
N GLY A 52 -7.45 6.53 4.52
CA GLY A 52 -7.31 5.74 3.29
C GLY A 52 -5.99 5.82 2.55
N LEU A 53 -5.98 5.25 1.34
CA LEU A 53 -4.82 5.20 0.45
C LEU A 53 -4.72 6.47 -0.38
N VAL A 54 -3.57 7.14 -0.31
CA VAL A 54 -3.21 8.29 -1.15
C VAL A 54 -2.33 7.79 -2.30
N ILE A 55 -2.77 8.02 -3.54
CA ILE A 55 -2.03 7.68 -4.76
C ILE A 55 -1.74 8.93 -5.59
N GLY A 56 -0.67 8.89 -6.38
CA GLY A 56 -0.42 9.89 -7.43
C GLY A 56 -1.12 9.51 -8.73
N TRP A 57 -1.90 10.42 -9.30
CA TRP A 57 -2.48 10.27 -10.64
C TRP A 57 -2.68 11.61 -11.34
N GLY A 58 -2.26 11.71 -12.61
CA GLY A 58 -2.51 12.90 -13.43
C GLY A 58 -1.93 14.20 -12.86
N GLY A 59 -0.81 14.13 -12.12
CA GLY A 59 -0.16 15.29 -11.50
C GLY A 59 -0.79 15.76 -10.19
N LYS A 60 -1.70 14.98 -9.58
CA LYS A 60 -2.31 15.28 -8.28
C LYS A 60 -2.41 14.03 -7.41
N GLU A 61 -2.72 14.23 -6.14
CA GLU A 61 -3.12 13.15 -5.25
C GLU A 61 -4.58 12.76 -5.47
N GLU A 62 -4.84 11.46 -5.44
CA GLU A 62 -6.17 10.87 -5.39
C GLU A 62 -6.29 10.01 -4.14
N PHE A 63 -7.51 9.91 -3.62
CA PHE A 63 -7.78 9.23 -2.36
C PHE A 63 -8.73 8.05 -2.55
N LEU A 64 -8.33 6.88 -2.09
CA LEU A 64 -9.09 5.63 -2.18
C LEU A 64 -9.44 5.12 -0.79
N ARG A 65 -10.74 4.91 -0.54
CA ARG A 65 -11.25 4.35 0.72
C ARG A 65 -11.09 2.83 0.82
N GLU A 66 -11.10 2.15 -0.32
CA GLU A 66 -10.88 0.71 -0.43
C GLU A 66 -9.52 0.48 -1.09
N TYR A 67 -8.69 -0.33 -0.44
CA TYR A 67 -7.31 -0.56 -0.85
C TYR A 67 -6.80 -1.86 -0.26
N GLU A 68 -5.58 -2.23 -0.60
CA GLU A 68 -4.84 -3.31 0.03
C GLU A 68 -3.58 -2.73 0.68
N VAL A 69 -3.18 -3.27 1.82
CA VAL A 69 -1.94 -2.93 2.52
C VAL A 69 -0.93 -4.05 2.33
N LEU A 70 0.33 -3.70 2.07
CA LEU A 70 1.41 -4.68 2.04
C LEU A 70 1.72 -5.12 3.46
N THR A 71 1.66 -6.43 3.70
CA THR A 71 1.94 -7.05 5.01
C THR A 71 2.93 -8.20 4.82
N GLY A 72 3.72 -8.50 5.84
CA GLY A 72 4.70 -9.58 5.73
C GLY A 72 5.76 -9.60 6.81
N ASP A 73 6.70 -10.53 6.65
CA ASP A 73 7.90 -10.60 7.47
C ASP A 73 8.95 -9.63 6.92
N LYS A 74 9.09 -8.49 7.61
CA LYS A 74 10.00 -7.41 7.24
C LYS A 74 11.47 -7.83 7.28
N SER A 75 11.85 -8.90 7.98
CA SER A 75 13.24 -9.36 8.06
C SER A 75 13.81 -9.83 6.71
N HIS A 76 12.93 -10.15 5.76
CA HIS A 76 13.29 -10.53 4.39
C HIS A 76 13.50 -9.33 3.45
N PHE A 77 13.30 -8.10 3.92
CA PHE A 77 13.31 -6.90 3.09
C PHE A 77 14.19 -5.82 3.71
N HIS A 78 14.84 -5.03 2.86
CA HIS A 78 15.48 -3.79 3.25
C HIS A 78 15.34 -2.75 2.14
N TRP A 79 15.40 -1.48 2.50
CA TRP A 79 15.52 -0.41 1.53
C TRP A 79 16.91 -0.45 0.89
N VAL A 80 16.95 -0.26 -0.43
CA VAL A 80 18.17 -0.11 -1.21
C VAL A 80 18.26 1.34 -1.67
N GLU A 81 19.43 1.95 -1.49
CA GLU A 81 19.71 3.26 -2.08
C GLU A 81 20.01 3.09 -3.58
N TRP A 82 19.51 4.00 -4.40
CA TRP A 82 19.69 4.02 -5.85
C TRP A 82 20.31 5.35 -6.28
#